data_AF-A0A0R2IQ72-F1
#
_entry.id   AF-A0A0R2IQ72-F1
#
_cell.length_a   1.000
_cell.length_b   1.000
_cell.length_c   1.000
_cell.angle_alpha   90.00
_cell.angle_beta   90.00
_cell.angle_gamma   90.00
#
_symmetry.space_group_name_H-M   'P 1'
#
loop_
_entity.id
_entity.type
_entity.pdbx_description
1 polymer ?
#
loop_
_entity_poly.entity_id
_entity_poly.type
_entity_poly.pdbx_seq_one_letter_code
_entity_poly.pdbx_strand_id
1 'polypeptide(L)' 'MKNKIHEFLNKKRKWYQDAGISIASLFVVLVIYRLIGFVFTKTIYLSWGTILGVTFLYVIVLVVWRIWQLKKAHQ' A
#
# COMPACT_ATOMS: atom_id res chain seq x y z
N MET A 1 -7.00 -30.35 11.95
CA MET A 1 -7.73 -29.07 11.67
C MET A 1 -7.10 -27.84 12.30
N LYS A 2 -6.62 -27.86 13.56
CA LYS A 2 -5.96 -26.70 14.21
C LYS A 2 -4.78 -26.11 13.44
N ASN A 3 -3.90 -26.94 12.84
CA ASN A 3 -2.76 -26.44 12.06
C ASN A 3 -3.15 -25.72 10.75
N LYS A 4 -4.20 -26.17 10.05
CA LYS A 4 -4.64 -25.55 8.79
C LYS A 4 -5.21 -24.14 9.01
N ILE A 5 -5.90 -23.92 10.13
CA ILE A 5 -6.43 -22.60 10.50
C ILE A 5 -5.29 -21.65 10.88
N HIS A 6 -4.27 -22.15 11.60
CA HIS A 6 -3.09 -21.37 11.97
C HIS A 6 -2.27 -20.92 10.75
N GLU A 7 -2.05 -21.81 9.76
CA GLU A 7 -1.40 -21.45 8.50
C GLU A 7 -2.18 -20.40 7.72
N PHE A 8 -3.51 -20.54 7.67
CA PHE A 8 -4.37 -19.59 6.96
C PHE A 8 -4.33 -18.18 7.61
N LEU A 9 -4.33 -18.13 8.95
CA LEU A 9 -4.21 -16.89 9.71
C LEU A 9 -2.84 -16.24 9.53
N ASN A 10 -1.75 -17.03 9.57
CA ASN A 10 -0.39 -16.51 9.35
C ASN A 10 -0.21 -15.98 7.92
N LYS A 11 -0.78 -16.66 6.92
CA LYS A 11 -0.72 -16.22 5.52
C LYS A 11 -1.51 -14.92 5.30
N LYS A 12 -2.64 -14.74 5.98
CA LYS A 12 -3.36 -13.46 5.99
C LYS A 12 -2.54 -12.36 6.66
N ARG A 13 -1.99 -12.62 7.85
CA ARG A 13 -1.20 -11.64 8.61
C ARG A 13 0.01 -11.14 7.83
N LYS A 14 0.76 -12.06 7.20
CA LYS A 14 1.93 -11.72 6.38
C LYS A 14 1.53 -10.82 5.20
N TRP A 15 0.42 -11.12 4.52
CA TRP A 15 -0.07 -10.26 3.44
C TRP A 15 -0.45 -8.85 3.90
N TYR A 16 -1.12 -8.72 5.07
CA TYR A 16 -1.43 -7.40 5.63
C TYR A 16 -0.16 -6.63 6.00
N GLN A 17 0.86 -7.30 6.54
CA GLN A 17 2.16 -6.67 6.81
C GLN A 17 2.86 -6.23 5.54
N ASP A 18 2.97 -7.10 4.54
CA ASP A 18 3.62 -6.78 3.25
C ASP A 18 2.89 -5.64 2.53
N ALA A 19 1.55 -5.67 2.48
CA ALA A 19 0.74 -4.59 1.91
C ALA A 19 0.91 -3.28 2.69
N GLY A 20 0.93 -3.35 4.02
CA GLY A 20 1.18 -2.20 4.89
C GLY A 20 2.56 -1.57 4.65
N ILE A 21 3.61 -2.39 4.54
CA ILE A 21 4.97 -1.94 4.23
C ILE A 21 5.03 -1.30 2.84
N SER A 22 4.33 -1.87 1.85
CA SER A 22 4.24 -1.31 0.49
C SER A 22 3.57 0.06 0.46
N ILE A 23 2.47 0.23 1.22
CA ILE A 23 1.77 1.52 1.31
C ILE A 23 2.63 2.56 2.06
N ALA A 24 3.26 2.15 3.16
CA ALA A 24 4.10 3.03 3.95
C ALA A 24 5.33 3.51 3.17
N SER A 25 5.99 2.62 2.42
CA SER A 25 7.12 2.98 1.55
C SER A 25 6.71 3.94 0.43
N LEU A 26 5.57 3.71 -0.23
CA LEU A 26 5.02 4.65 -1.22
C LEU A 26 4.78 6.04 -0.61
N PHE A 27 4.15 6.08 0.58
CA PHE A 27 3.88 7.34 1.28
C PHE A 27 5.19 8.09 1.62
N VAL A 28 6.18 7.38 2.16
CA VAL A 28 7.50 7.96 2.49
C VAL A 28 8.17 8.53 1.24
N VAL A 29 8.17 7.81 0.11
CA VAL A 29 8.75 8.30 -1.15
C VAL A 29 8.06 9.58 -1.63
N LEU A 30 6.72 9.63 -1.58
CA LEU A 30 5.96 10.83 -1.98
C LEU A 30 6.25 12.04 -1.08
N VAL A 31 6.40 11.82 0.23
CA VAL A 31 6.77 12.86 1.19
C VAL A 31 8.19 13.35 0.95
N ILE A 32 9.15 12.44 0.72
CA ILE A 32 10.54 12.78 0.39
C ILE A 32 10.60 13.58 -0.90
N TYR A 33 9.87 13.17 -1.95
CA TYR A 33 9.82 13.89 -3.22
C TYR A 33 9.32 15.34 -3.03
N ARG A 34 8.28 15.52 -2.20
CA ARG A 34 7.80 16.86 -1.84
C ARG A 34 8.86 17.67 -1.09
N LEU A 35 9.57 17.06 -0.12
CA LEU A 35 10.62 17.72 0.65
C LEU A 35 11.81 18.14 -0.23
N ILE A 36 12.25 17.27 -1.14
CA ILE A 36 13.32 17.57 -2.10
C ILE A 36 12.90 18.73 -3.00
N GLY A 37 11.69 18.70 -3.56
CA GLY A 37 11.17 19.83 -4.36
C GLY A 37 11.14 21.14 -3.58
N PHE A 38 10.72 21.10 -2.31
CA PHE A 38 10.72 22.28 -1.45
C PHE A 38 12.13 22.82 -1.17
N VAL A 39 13.08 21.93 -0.86
CA VAL A 39 14.46 22.32 -0.48
C VAL A 39 15.26 22.82 -1.69
N PHE A 40 15.19 22.13 -2.83
CA PHE A 40 16.08 22.41 -3.97
C PHE A 40 15.53 23.45 -4.94
N THR A 41 14.22 23.48 -5.18
CA THR A 41 13.62 24.38 -6.20
C THR A 41 12.66 25.39 -5.62
N LYS A 42 12.42 25.40 -4.29
CA LYS A 42 11.41 26.23 -3.59
C LYS A 42 10.00 26.10 -4.20
N THR A 43 9.76 25.03 -4.96
CA THR A 43 8.53 24.82 -5.72
C THR A 43 7.78 23.63 -5.15
N ILE A 44 6.49 23.78 -4.89
CA ILE A 44 5.66 22.70 -4.37
C ILE A 44 5.13 21.86 -5.54
N TYR A 45 5.91 20.88 -5.98
CA TYR A 45 5.51 19.99 -7.10
C TYR A 45 4.37 19.03 -6.76
N LEU A 46 4.16 18.73 -5.46
CA LEU A 46 3.15 17.77 -5.02
C LEU A 46 2.38 18.34 -3.84
N SER A 47 1.06 18.48 -3.99
CA SER A 47 0.18 18.92 -2.90
C SER A 47 -0.04 17.78 -1.88
N TRP A 48 -0.34 18.11 -0.62
CA TRP A 48 -0.70 17.09 0.39
C TRP A 48 -1.94 16.29 -0.04
N GLY A 49 -2.88 16.93 -0.73
CA GLY A 49 -4.04 16.27 -1.33
C GLY A 49 -3.63 15.25 -2.40
N THR A 50 -2.62 15.55 -3.22
CA THR A 50 -2.08 14.60 -4.21
C THR A 50 -1.43 13.40 -3.53
N ILE A 51 -0.65 13.61 -2.46
CA ILE A 51 -0.01 12.52 -1.70
C ILE A 51 -1.08 11.59 -1.12
N LEU A 52 -2.08 12.16 -0.44
CA LEU A 52 -3.17 11.39 0.15
C LEU A 52 -4.01 10.69 -0.91
N GLY A 53 -4.32 11.36 -2.01
CA GLY A 53 -5.10 10.82 -3.13
C GLY A 53 -4.41 9.63 -3.82
N VAL A 54 -3.12 9.76 -4.14
CA VAL A 54 -2.33 8.68 -4.76
C VAL A 54 -2.20 7.51 -3.80
N THR A 55 -1.92 7.77 -2.52
CA THR A 55 -1.81 6.72 -1.50
C THR A 55 -3.15 5.98 -1.34
N PHE A 56 -4.27 6.70 -1.32
CA PHE A 56 -5.60 6.12 -1.21
C PHE A 56 -5.98 5.27 -2.44
N LEU A 57 -5.71 5.78 -3.65
CA LEU A 57 -5.90 5.01 -4.88
C LEU A 57 -5.06 3.73 -4.89
N TYR A 58 -3.81 3.82 -4.44
CA TYR A 58 -2.92 2.66 -4.34
C TYR A 58 -3.47 1.59 -3.39
N VAL A 59 -4.00 2.01 -2.22
CA VAL A 59 -4.70 1.10 -1.29
C VAL A 59 -5.87 0.40 -1.96
N ILE A 60 -6.73 1.14 -2.70
CA ILE A 60 -7.88 0.56 -3.41
C ILE A 60 -7.40 -0.51 -4.41
N VAL A 61 -6.37 -0.21 -5.19
CA VAL A 61 -5.80 -1.16 -6.18
C VAL A 61 -5.34 -2.44 -5.49
N LEU A 62 -4.64 -2.35 -4.35
CA LEU A 62 -4.20 -3.52 -3.59
C LEU A 62 -5.37 -4.36 -3.06
N VAL A 63 -6.45 -3.72 -2.59
CA VAL A 63 -7.65 -4.43 -2.11
C VAL A 63 -8.38 -5.11 -3.27
N VAL A 64 -8.61 -4.42 -4.38
CA VAL A 64 -9.26 -4.99 -5.56
C VAL A 64 -8.46 -6.18 -6.10
N TRP A 65 -7.13 -6.03 -6.21
CA TRP A 65 -6.23 -7.10 -6.61
C TRP A 65 -6.34 -8.31 -5.68
N ARG A 66 -6.42 -8.07 -4.37
CA ARG A 66 -6.56 -9.14 -3.38
C ARG A 66 -7.87 -9.91 -3.54
N ILE A 67 -8.99 -9.20 -3.74
CA ILE A 67 -10.29 -9.82 -3.97
C ILE A 67 -10.26 -10.67 -5.25
N TRP A 68 -9.64 -10.15 -6.31
CA TRP A 68 -9.52 -10.88 -7.57
C TRP A 68 -8.67 -12.16 -7.44
N GLN A 69 -7.54 -12.11 -6.75
CA GLN A 69 -6.74 -13.30 -6.45
C GLN A 69 -7.52 -14.34 -5.64
N LEU A 70 -8.29 -13.91 -4.63
CA LEU A 70 -9.09 -14.82 -3.82
C LEU A 70 -10.20 -15.47 -4.65
N LYS A 71 -10.82 -14.74 -5.58
CA LYS A 71 -11.83 -15.29 -6.51
C LYS A 71 -11.21 -16.32 -7.46
N LYS A 72 -10.03 -16.03 -8.01
CA LYS A 72 -9.32 -16.93 -8.93
C LYS A 72 -8.80 -18.20 -8.24
N ALA A 73 -8.47 -18.13 -6.96
CA ALA A 73 -8.03 -19.30 -6.18
C ALA A 73 -9.18 -20.24 -5.73
N HIS A 74 -10.43 -19.85 -5.98
CA HIS A 74 -11.64 -20.64 -5.65
C HIS A 74 -12.32 -21.27 -6.88
N GLN A 75 -11.80 -21.01 -8.09
CA GLN A 75 -12.10 -21.77 -9.30
C GLN A 75 -10.99 -22.79 -9.55
#